data_AF-A0A378IUT6-F1
#
_entry.id   AF-A0A378IUT6-F1
#
_cell.length_a   1.000
_cell.length_b   1.000
_cell.length_c   1.000
_cell.angle_alpha   90.00
_cell.angle_beta   90.00
_cell.angle_gamma   90.00
#
_symmetry.space_group_name_H-M   'P 1'
#
loop_
_entity.id
_entity.type
_entity.pdbx_description
1 polymer ?
#
loop_
_entity_poly.entity_id
_entity_poly.type
_entity_poly.pdbx_seq_one_letter_code
_entity_poly.pdbx_strand_id
1 'polypeptide(L)'
;MQHELFEQQLASFNNLWNTAIVPFFEKFLASIAHFDPRRDTIMRGIERTWTNYVQLHVSLERNILFQFKNEKLTQTQVKFINGYLADMKKSLQQDQQILRQAINDRKHALNYPLPMPTLEEQIEAHQIFPDNPAYYKPSF
;
A
#
# COMPACT_ATOMS: atom_id res chain seq x y z
N MET A 1 1.21 -25.25 -28.58
CA MET A 1 0.60 -23.93 -28.86
C MET A 1 -0.25 -23.40 -27.70
N GLN A 2 -1.36 -24.03 -27.29
CA GLN A 2 -2.16 -23.53 -26.15
C GLN A 2 -1.43 -23.51 -24.79
N HIS A 3 -0.59 -24.52 -24.51
CA HIS A 3 0.22 -24.54 -23.28
C HIS A 3 1.28 -23.43 -23.26
N GLU A 4 1.86 -23.11 -24.41
CA GLU A 4 2.92 -22.10 -24.52
C GLU A 4 2.37 -20.68 -24.35
N LEU A 5 1.17 -20.42 -24.87
CA LEU A 5 0.45 -19.16 -24.65
C LEU A 5 0.08 -18.97 -23.18
N PHE A 6 -0.37 -20.03 -22.51
CA PHE A 6 -0.67 -20.03 -21.08
C PHE A 6 0.57 -19.67 -20.25
N GLU A 7 1.72 -20.32 -20.50
CA GLU A 7 2.98 -20.03 -19.81
C GLU A 7 3.47 -18.60 -20.07
N GLN A 8 3.33 -18.09 -21.30
CA GLN A 8 3.70 -16.71 -21.64
C GLN A 8 2.83 -15.68 -20.88
N GLN A 9 1.53 -15.91 -20.80
CA GLN A 9 0.62 -15.04 -20.05
C GLN A 9 0.96 -15.07 -18.54
N LEU A 10 1.22 -16.24 -17.98
CA LEU A 10 1.67 -16.37 -16.60
C LEU A 10 3.00 -15.67 -16.34
N ALA A 11 3.98 -15.82 -17.23
CA ALA A 11 5.25 -15.12 -17.13
C ALA A 11 5.06 -13.60 -17.14
N SER A 12 4.14 -13.09 -17.95
CA SER A 12 3.78 -11.68 -17.97
C SER A 12 3.18 -11.21 -16.63
N PHE A 13 2.25 -11.96 -16.06
CA PHE A 13 1.66 -11.65 -14.74
C PHE A 13 2.69 -11.70 -13.62
N ASN A 14 3.56 -12.71 -13.62
CA ASN A 14 4.68 -12.81 -12.69
C ASN A 14 5.67 -11.66 -12.85
N ASN A 15 5.93 -11.23 -14.08
CA ASN A 15 6.78 -10.07 -14.32
C ASN A 15 6.13 -8.80 -13.73
N LEU A 16 4.84 -8.56 -13.95
CA LEU A 16 4.14 -7.42 -13.35
C LEU A 16 4.19 -7.47 -11.82
N TRP A 17 3.95 -8.65 -11.24
CA TRP A 17 4.02 -8.86 -9.80
C TRP A 17 5.39 -8.46 -9.23
N ASN A 18 6.46 -9.00 -9.81
CA ASN A 18 7.82 -8.83 -9.29
C ASN A 18 8.47 -7.48 -9.66
N THR A 19 8.01 -6.81 -10.71
CA THR A 19 8.61 -5.54 -11.16
C THR A 19 7.80 -4.30 -10.76
N ALA A 20 6.50 -4.45 -10.50
CA ALA A 20 5.62 -3.35 -10.12
C ALA A 20 5.03 -3.51 -8.73
N ILE A 21 4.35 -4.62 -8.43
CA ILE A 21 3.59 -4.78 -7.19
C ILE A 21 4.51 -4.91 -5.97
N VAL A 22 5.41 -5.90 -5.97
CA VAL A 22 6.34 -6.12 -4.85
C VAL A 22 7.23 -4.88 -4.62
N PRO A 23 7.88 -4.30 -5.65
CA PRO A 23 8.72 -3.11 -5.43
C PRO A 23 7.94 -1.87 -5.00
N PHE A 24 6.66 -1.74 -5.39
CA PHE A 24 5.81 -0.65 -4.90
C PHE A 24 5.63 -0.78 -3.38
N PHE A 25 5.29 -1.97 -2.89
CA PHE A 25 5.07 -2.20 -1.47
C PHE A 25 6.36 -2.01 -0.67
N GLU A 26 7.48 -2.53 -1.14
CA GLU A 26 8.78 -2.36 -0.47
C GLU A 26 9.15 -0.88 -0.32
N LYS A 27 9.00 -0.08 -1.39
CA LYS A 27 9.24 1.37 -1.35
C LYS A 27 8.26 2.08 -0.44
N PHE A 28 6.98 1.70 -0.49
CA PHE A 28 5.96 2.29 0.38
C PHE A 28 6.25 1.98 1.85
N LEU A 29 6.57 0.74 2.18
CA LEU A 29 6.91 0.32 3.54
C LEU A 29 8.16 1.05 4.05
N ALA A 30 9.22 1.14 3.25
CA ALA A 30 10.43 1.87 3.59
C ALA A 30 10.14 3.36 3.84
N SER A 31 9.21 3.96 3.09
CA SER A 31 8.84 5.37 3.24
C SER A 31 8.24 5.70 4.61
N ILE A 32 7.62 4.73 5.30
CA ILE A 32 7.01 4.93 6.63
C ILE A 32 8.03 5.43 7.65
N ALA A 33 9.29 5.00 7.56
CA ALA A 33 10.35 5.44 8.46
C ALA A 33 10.65 6.95 8.36
N HIS A 34 10.32 7.59 7.23
CA HIS A 34 10.62 8.99 6.95
C HIS A 34 9.47 9.94 7.29
N PHE A 35 8.29 9.42 7.61
CA PHE A 35 7.10 10.22 7.88
C PHE A 35 6.76 10.25 9.38
N ASP A 36 5.95 11.25 9.78
CA ASP A 36 5.29 11.28 11.08
C ASP A 36 3.81 10.88 10.92
N PRO A 37 3.48 9.59 11.07
CA PRO A 37 2.12 9.08 10.93
C PRO A 37 1.19 9.50 12.08
N ARG A 38 1.62 10.40 12.99
CA ARG A 38 0.73 11.02 13.97
C ARG A 38 0.06 12.29 13.41
N ARG A 39 0.53 12.80 12.28
CA ARG A 39 -0.10 13.91 11.54
C ARG A 39 -1.20 13.38 10.63
N ASP A 40 -2.37 14.01 10.67
CA ASP A 40 -3.54 13.55 9.90
C ASP A 40 -3.32 13.69 8.39
N THR A 41 -2.67 14.76 7.95
CA THR A 41 -2.27 14.96 6.54
C THR A 41 -1.41 13.81 6.03
N ILE A 42 -0.41 13.41 6.80
CA ILE A 42 0.49 12.29 6.49
C ILE A 42 -0.27 10.96 6.49
N MET A 43 -1.11 10.71 7.49
CA MET A 43 -1.91 9.49 7.56
C MET A 43 -2.83 9.33 6.35
N ARG A 44 -3.51 10.40 5.92
CA ARG A 44 -4.32 10.38 4.69
C ARG A 44 -3.48 10.09 3.44
N GLY A 45 -2.24 10.59 3.39
CA GLY A 45 -1.29 10.26 2.33
C GLY A 45 -0.92 8.77 2.31
N ILE A 46 -0.67 8.19 3.49
CA ILE A 46 -0.41 6.75 3.67
C ILE A 46 -1.63 5.93 3.22
N GLU A 47 -2.84 6.29 3.65
CA GLU A 47 -4.09 5.61 3.26
C GLU A 47 -4.35 5.67 1.74
N ARG A 48 -4.08 6.82 1.11
CA ARG A 48 -4.16 6.96 -0.34
C ARG A 48 -3.14 6.06 -1.05
N THR A 49 -1.91 6.00 -0.54
CA THR A 49 -0.84 5.16 -1.10
C THR A 49 -1.18 3.68 -0.96
N TRP A 50 -1.74 3.28 0.18
CA TRP A 50 -2.30 1.94 0.38
C TRP A 50 -3.43 1.64 -0.60
N THR A 51 -4.33 2.59 -0.83
CA THR A 51 -5.42 2.43 -1.82
C THR A 51 -4.86 2.19 -3.21
N ASN A 52 -3.83 2.95 -3.62
CA ASN A 52 -3.15 2.75 -4.90
C ASN A 52 -2.52 1.36 -4.99
N TYR A 53 -1.88 0.89 -3.91
CA TYR A 53 -1.33 -0.47 -3.83
C TYR A 53 -2.41 -1.55 -4.02
N VAL A 54 -3.54 -1.42 -3.31
CA VAL A 54 -4.69 -2.32 -3.47
C VAL A 54 -5.20 -2.32 -4.92
N GLN A 55 -5.25 -1.16 -5.58
CA GLN A 55 -5.67 -1.09 -6.98
C GLN A 55 -4.73 -1.85 -7.93
N LEU A 56 -3.42 -1.93 -7.64
CA LEU A 56 -2.50 -2.75 -8.43
C LEU A 56 -2.85 -4.25 -8.33
N HIS A 57 -3.14 -4.75 -7.12
CA HIS A 57 -3.60 -6.12 -6.90
C HIS A 57 -4.90 -6.41 -7.65
N VAL A 58 -5.90 -5.54 -7.47
CA VAL A 58 -7.22 -5.69 -8.11
C VAL A 58 -7.10 -5.65 -9.64
N SER A 59 -6.24 -4.77 -10.17
CA SER A 59 -6.01 -4.67 -11.61
C SER A 59 -5.36 -5.93 -12.18
N LEU A 60 -4.37 -6.49 -11.48
CA LEU A 60 -3.76 -7.76 -11.89
C LEU A 60 -4.75 -8.92 -11.81
N GLU A 61 -5.52 -9.05 -10.72
CA GLU A 61 -6.57 -10.09 -10.58
C GLU A 61 -7.56 -10.00 -11.74
N ARG A 62 -8.03 -8.79 -12.07
CA ARG A 62 -8.94 -8.56 -13.21
C ARG A 62 -8.31 -8.94 -14.53
N ASN A 63 -7.04 -8.58 -14.77
CA ASN A 63 -6.34 -8.91 -16.00
C ASN A 63 -6.19 -10.43 -16.19
N ILE A 64 -5.83 -11.15 -15.12
CA ILE A 64 -5.76 -12.62 -15.12
C ILE A 64 -7.11 -13.22 -15.48
N LEU A 65 -8.17 -12.80 -14.77
CA LEU A 65 -9.52 -13.32 -14.99
C LEU A 65 -10.04 -13.00 -16.39
N PHE A 66 -9.75 -11.81 -16.91
CA PHE A 66 -10.14 -11.41 -18.25
C PHE A 66 -9.45 -12.24 -19.33
N GLN A 67 -8.13 -12.43 -19.18
CA GLN A 67 -7.33 -13.15 -20.16
C GLN A 67 -7.78 -14.61 -20.31
N PHE A 68 -8.14 -15.25 -19.21
CA PHE A 68 -8.54 -16.66 -19.21
C PHE A 68 -10.05 -16.89 -19.33
N LYS A 69 -10.88 -15.84 -19.40
CA LYS A 69 -12.36 -15.94 -19.35
C LYS A 69 -12.96 -16.88 -20.40
N ASN A 70 -12.40 -16.86 -21.61
CA ASN A 70 -12.91 -17.60 -22.76
C ASN A 70 -11.96 -18.72 -23.21
N GLU A 71 -10.89 -18.98 -22.46
CA GLU A 71 -9.94 -20.03 -22.81
C GLU A 71 -10.43 -21.41 -22.33
N LYS A 72 -10.21 -22.44 -23.16
CA LYS A 72 -10.46 -23.84 -22.75
C LYS A 72 -9.31 -24.33 -21.88
N LEU A 73 -9.39 -24.04 -20.59
CA LEU A 73 -8.40 -24.44 -19.61
C LEU A 73 -8.56 -25.89 -19.17
N THR A 74 -7.44 -26.56 -18.94
CA THR A 74 -7.40 -27.85 -18.25
C THR A 74 -7.70 -27.68 -16.75
N GLN A 75 -8.15 -28.74 -16.07
CA GLN A 75 -8.37 -28.69 -14.62
C GLN A 75 -7.12 -28.27 -13.85
N THR A 76 -5.93 -28.67 -14.32
CA THR A 76 -4.65 -28.29 -13.73
C THR A 76 -4.41 -26.78 -13.84
N GLN A 77 -4.65 -26.19 -15.01
CA GLN A 77 -4.51 -24.75 -15.23
C GLN A 77 -5.50 -23.93 -14.40
N VAL A 78 -6.75 -24.39 -14.29
CA VAL A 78 -7.75 -23.75 -13.42
C VAL A 78 -7.32 -23.78 -11.97
N LYS A 79 -6.85 -24.93 -11.46
CA LYS A 79 -6.31 -25.05 -10.09
C LYS A 79 -5.13 -24.11 -9.86
N PHE A 80 -4.23 -24.02 -10.85
CA PHE A 80 -3.08 -23.12 -10.77
C PHE A 80 -3.51 -21.66 -10.68
N ILE A 81 -4.38 -21.18 -11.58
CA ILE A 81 -4.88 -19.79 -11.56
C ILE A 81 -5.56 -19.49 -10.22
N ASN A 82 -6.41 -20.39 -9.74
CA ASN A 82 -7.10 -20.19 -8.46
C ASN A 82 -6.12 -20.13 -7.28
N GLY A 83 -5.07 -20.96 -7.29
CA GLY A 83 -3.99 -20.90 -6.31
C GLY A 83 -3.26 -19.56 -6.36
N TYR A 84 -2.88 -19.12 -7.56
CA TYR A 84 -2.22 -17.83 -7.77
C TYR A 84 -3.06 -16.66 -7.24
N LEU A 85 -4.36 -16.62 -7.55
CA LEU A 85 -5.26 -15.58 -7.05
C LEU A 85 -5.45 -15.64 -5.53
N ALA A 86 -5.43 -16.83 -4.93
CA ALA A 86 -5.48 -16.99 -3.48
C ALA A 86 -4.18 -16.47 -2.82
N ASP A 87 -3.03 -16.75 -3.42
CA ASP A 87 -1.74 -16.26 -2.94
C ASP A 87 -1.65 -14.74 -3.02
N MET A 88 -2.15 -14.12 -4.10
CA MET A 88 -2.25 -12.66 -4.20
C MET A 88 -3.08 -12.06 -3.05
N LYS A 89 -4.25 -12.64 -2.75
CA LYS A 89 -5.12 -12.19 -1.66
C LYS A 89 -4.45 -12.34 -0.29
N LYS A 90 -3.75 -13.46 -0.09
CA LYS A 90 -2.99 -13.72 1.14
C LYS A 90 -1.84 -12.72 1.30
N SER A 91 -1.10 -12.44 0.23
CA SER A 91 -0.05 -11.41 0.21
C SER A 91 -0.62 -10.06 0.64
N LEU A 92 -1.73 -9.62 0.04
CA LEU A 92 -2.33 -8.33 0.37
C LEU A 92 -2.75 -8.23 1.86
N GLN A 93 -3.26 -9.31 2.44
CA GLN A 93 -3.58 -9.36 3.87
C GLN A 93 -2.33 -9.28 4.75
N GLN A 94 -1.27 -9.99 4.39
CA GLN A 94 0.01 -9.95 5.09
C GLN A 94 0.64 -8.55 5.01
N ASP A 95 0.65 -7.95 3.82
CA ASP A 95 1.17 -6.60 3.59
C ASP A 95 0.41 -5.56 4.41
N GLN A 96 -0.91 -5.71 4.56
CA GLN A 96 -1.71 -4.83 5.40
C GLN A 96 -1.29 -4.92 6.88
N GLN A 97 -1.03 -6.13 7.38
CA GLN A 97 -0.57 -6.35 8.75
C GLN A 97 0.83 -5.76 8.96
N ILE A 98 1.74 -6.00 8.02
CA ILE A 98 3.11 -5.45 8.04
C ILE A 98 3.07 -3.92 8.05
N LEU A 99 2.26 -3.30 7.19
CA LEU A 99 2.12 -1.85 7.13
C LEU A 99 1.58 -1.27 8.43
N ARG A 100 0.52 -1.88 8.99
CA ARG A 100 -0.05 -1.45 10.29
C ARG A 100 0.98 -1.51 11.40
N GLN A 101 1.77 -2.59 11.44
CA GLN A 101 2.83 -2.75 12.42
C GLN A 101 3.89 -1.65 12.26
N ALA A 102 4.38 -1.42 11.04
CA ALA A 102 5.38 -0.39 10.76
C ALA A 102 4.90 1.02 11.13
N ILE A 103 3.63 1.35 10.88
CA ILE A 103 3.02 2.61 11.28
C ILE A 103 3.01 2.74 12.81
N ASN A 104 2.58 1.71 13.53
CA ASN A 104 2.51 1.73 14.99
C ASN A 104 3.91 1.85 15.61
N ASP A 105 4.87 1.08 15.13
CA ASP A 105 6.27 1.16 15.58
C ASP A 105 6.85 2.55 15.35
N ARG A 106 6.53 3.16 14.20
CA ARG A 106 6.94 4.53 13.90
C ARG A 106 6.30 5.54 14.85
N LYS A 107 5.01 5.41 15.15
CA LYS A 107 4.32 6.27 16.14
C LYS A 107 4.96 6.16 17.52
N HIS A 108 5.28 4.94 17.95
CA HIS A 108 5.95 4.69 19.23
C HIS A 108 7.37 5.28 19.26
N ALA A 109 8.16 5.09 18.20
CA ALA A 109 9.53 5.59 18.12
C ALA A 109 9.62 7.13 18.19
N LEU A 110 8.58 7.84 17.76
CA LEU A 110 8.59 9.29 17.72
C LEU A 110 8.37 9.98 19.07
N ASN A 111 7.88 9.28 20.11
CA ASN A 111 7.67 9.74 21.49
C ASN A 111 7.01 11.14 21.68
N TYR A 112 6.59 11.48 22.90
CA TYR A 112 5.89 12.75 23.19
C TYR A 112 6.79 13.99 23.03
N PRO A 113 6.23 15.18 22.70
CA PRO A 113 4.81 15.48 22.51
C PRO A 113 4.29 15.20 21.09
N LEU A 114 2.95 15.14 20.97
CA LEU A 114 2.27 15.09 19.66
C LEU A 114 2.76 16.26 18.78
N PRO A 115 2.92 16.04 17.46
CA PRO A 115 3.30 17.11 16.57
C PRO A 115 2.25 18.22 16.62
N MET A 116 2.68 19.48 16.77
CA MET A 116 1.78 20.61 16.61
C MET A 116 1.15 20.58 15.20
N PRO A 117 -0.18 20.75 15.10
CA PRO A 117 -0.86 20.82 13.80
C PRO A 117 -0.29 21.94 12.95
N THR A 118 -0.08 21.70 11.66
CA THR A 118 0.35 22.76 10.74
C THR A 118 -0.76 23.80 10.56
N LEU A 119 -0.43 24.99 10.05
CA LEU A 119 -1.44 26.00 9.73
C LEU A 119 -2.52 25.46 8.77
N GLU A 120 -2.14 24.61 7.82
CA GLU A 120 -3.05 23.95 6.88
C GLU A 120 -4.03 23.01 7.60
N GLU A 121 -3.53 22.20 8.55
CA GLU A 121 -4.35 21.30 9.38
C GLU A 121 -5.33 22.10 10.27
N GLN A 122 -4.89 23.24 10.78
CA GLN A 122 -5.71 24.14 11.61
C GLN A 122 -6.82 24.82 10.82
N ILE A 123 -6.52 25.27 9.58
CA ILE A 123 -7.51 25.86 8.66
C ILE A 123 -8.57 24.82 8.30
N GLU A 124 -8.15 23.59 7.98
CA GLU A 124 -9.06 22.49 7.65
C GLU A 124 -9.95 22.08 8.82
N ALA A 125 -9.41 22.07 10.04
CA ALA A 125 -10.15 21.74 11.25
C ALA A 125 -11.05 22.88 11.78
N HIS A 126 -11.02 24.07 11.16
CA HIS A 126 -11.63 25.30 11.68
C HIS A 126 -11.22 25.62 13.13
N GLN A 127 -10.00 25.23 13.50
CA GLN A 127 -9.43 25.40 14.84
C GLN A 127 -8.07 26.08 14.68
N ILE A 128 -8.08 27.42 14.69
CA ILE A 128 -6.86 28.22 14.73
C ILE A 128 -6.38 28.17 16.18
N PHE A 129 -5.23 27.53 16.42
CA PHE A 129 -4.59 27.65 17.72
C PHE A 129 -4.17 29.10 17.90
N PRO A 130 -4.37 29.71 19.09
CA PRO A 130 -3.92 31.07 19.31
C PRO A 130 -2.42 31.14 19.01
N ASP A 131 -2.00 32.15 18.24
CA ASP A 131 -0.59 32.48 17.97
C ASP A 131 0.11 32.82 19.30
N ASN A 132 0.44 31.79 20.07
CA ASN A 132 1.12 31.98 21.34
C ASN A 132 2.63 32.08 21.03
N PRO A 133 3.28 33.22 21.33
CA PRO A 133 4.71 33.42 21.10
C PRO A 133 5.59 32.37 21.78
N ALA A 134 5.08 31.68 22.80
CA ALA A 134 5.79 30.59 23.48
C ALA A 134 6.06 29.37 22.57
N TYR A 135 5.29 29.16 21.51
CA TYR A 135 5.52 28.08 20.53
C TYR A 135 6.62 28.39 19.50
N TYR A 136 7.08 29.65 19.43
CA TYR A 136 8.12 30.11 18.51
C TYR A 136 9.47 30.35 19.18
N LYS A 137 9.58 30.13 20.50
CA LYS A 137 10.89 30.19 21.16
C LYS A 137 11.65 28.90 20.84
N PRO A 138 12.81 28.98 20.17
CA PRO A 138 13.75 27.87 20.17
C PRO A 138 14.09 27.60 21.63
N SER A 139 13.90 26.37 22.08
CA SER A 139 14.49 25.90 23.33
C SER A 139 16.01 26.07 23.17
N PHE A 140 16.60 27.03 23.89
CA PHE A 140 18.04 27.17 24.02
C PHE A 140 18.59 26.12 24.98
#